data_AF-A0A9E4JJ63-F1
#
_entry.id   AF-A0A9E4JJ63-F1
#
_cell.length_a   1.000
_cell.length_b   1.000
_cell.length_c   1.000
_cell.angle_alpha   90.00
_cell.angle_beta   90.00
_cell.angle_gamma   90.00
#
_symmetry.space_group_name_H-M   'P 1'
#
loop_
_entity.id
_entity.type
_entity.pdbx_description
1 polymer ?
#
loop_
_entity_poly.entity_id
_entity_poly.type
_entity_poly.pdbx_seq_one_letter_code
_entity_poly.pdbx_strand_id
1 'polypeptide(L)'
;MKLRSFFAILAVSSVAILLLGIGTLYKLLGESPLVAVTGGVTATPTAAVFVPKTVPVMVSLLVNPDRIEAFEQVLAPPTERLRSHNEFNRLKKILLANTDFNYNRDIQPWLGNETTLALMTTDIDRNFKNGEQPGYLFVLSASDIELATTTLDQFWQQQQSQGYDLVLKPYKGVTVTYRQPNDNESPSLSTAIINRFVLVANSPKILREAINNLQATSLSLSQSPAYQRALEQLPSSRVGLAFINLGSWGLDWENTAVNLPSQPSLTISLSLSPQGLLAQTALVKTGEEDEKSVAPLLSEPAKAWQYITGASAFAIAGVDLNQLWDKLSTTIAGNSGLENLVNQPISVIKEIWGLDLPQDILTWVTGEYALAMIPPSPEKQTQKPDWIFVAERLSPQAIDAIKHLDELATEEGYSLGTFELGERTLTAWTTLNSIPDPAEITDFNPQVLEAKPRGVHATVGDYEIFTTSVEAMNNLLIATQTETLLDDPEFQIAFERLPKANDGYFFLDWEASVGFLQQQIPLLKLLELSAKPFFDHLQSLTISSAGTVEGVAKATVFVRLK
;
A
#
# COMPACT_ATOMS: atom_id res chain seq x y z
N MET A 1 -16.13 3.40 -21.57
CA MET A 1 -15.32 3.66 -20.35
C MET A 1 -14.39 4.82 -20.65
N LYS A 2 -14.32 5.86 -19.80
CA LYS A 2 -13.44 7.01 -20.03
C LYS A 2 -11.98 6.55 -19.90
N LEU A 3 -11.13 6.85 -20.88
CA LEU A 3 -9.68 6.58 -20.90
C LEU A 3 -8.98 6.92 -19.55
N ARG A 4 -9.52 7.92 -18.84
CA ARG A 4 -9.09 8.40 -17.52
C ARG A 4 -9.04 7.30 -16.45
N SER A 5 -9.93 6.31 -16.47
CA SER A 5 -9.90 5.23 -15.46
C SER A 5 -8.88 4.15 -15.80
N PHE A 6 -8.58 3.92 -17.09
CA PHE A 6 -7.72 2.81 -17.52
C PHE A 6 -6.23 3.09 -17.29
N PHE A 7 -5.77 4.32 -17.48
CA PHE A 7 -4.36 4.69 -17.28
C PHE A 7 -4.01 5.02 -15.82
N ALA A 8 -4.96 5.54 -15.03
CA ALA A 8 -4.82 5.60 -13.57
C ALA A 8 -4.72 4.18 -12.97
N ILE A 9 -5.51 3.23 -13.50
CA ILE A 9 -5.36 1.80 -13.19
C ILE A 9 -3.99 1.31 -13.68
N LEU A 10 -3.49 1.69 -14.86
CA LEU A 10 -2.17 1.25 -15.33
C LEU A 10 -1.02 1.77 -14.45
N ALA A 11 -1.09 2.99 -13.91
CA ALA A 11 -0.04 3.55 -13.05
C ALA A 11 0.02 2.86 -11.68
N VAL A 12 -1.14 2.65 -11.04
CA VAL A 12 -1.22 1.92 -9.75
C VAL A 12 -1.02 0.41 -9.95
N SER A 13 -1.58 -0.13 -11.04
CA SER A 13 -1.35 -1.52 -11.43
C SER A 13 0.09 -1.74 -11.84
N SER A 14 0.87 -0.79 -12.34
CA SER A 14 2.27 -1.08 -12.68
C SER A 14 3.19 -1.16 -11.46
N VAL A 15 2.90 -0.40 -10.40
CA VAL A 15 3.54 -0.58 -9.08
C VAL A 15 3.17 -1.93 -8.50
N ALA A 16 1.87 -2.29 -8.57
CA ALA A 16 1.42 -3.62 -8.19
C ALA A 16 2.06 -4.70 -9.07
N ILE A 17 2.05 -4.58 -10.41
CA ILE A 17 2.53 -5.54 -11.44
C ILE A 17 4.03 -5.81 -11.35
N LEU A 18 4.84 -4.81 -11.00
CA LEU A 18 6.25 -5.03 -10.67
C LEU A 18 6.44 -5.77 -9.34
N LEU A 19 5.48 -5.68 -8.41
CA LEU A 19 5.38 -6.54 -7.21
C LEU A 19 4.73 -7.92 -7.52
N LEU A 20 3.86 -8.03 -8.54
CA LEU A 20 3.08 -9.25 -8.85
C LEU A 20 3.92 -10.39 -9.42
N GLY A 21 5.09 -10.12 -10.00
CA GLY A 21 5.97 -11.20 -10.49
C GLY A 21 6.48 -12.11 -9.37
N ILE A 22 6.33 -11.68 -8.12
CA ILE A 22 6.96 -12.31 -6.97
C ILE A 22 5.93 -12.98 -6.04
N GLY A 23 4.64 -12.74 -6.31
CA GLY A 23 3.47 -13.25 -5.56
C GLY A 23 3.32 -14.78 -5.55
N THR A 24 4.00 -15.47 -6.44
CA THR A 24 3.86 -16.91 -6.72
C THR A 24 5.07 -17.74 -6.26
N LEU A 25 6.04 -17.12 -5.56
CA LEU A 25 7.34 -17.73 -5.21
C LEU A 25 7.34 -18.69 -4.02
N TYR A 26 6.18 -19.13 -3.55
CA TYR A 26 6.06 -19.63 -2.18
C TYR A 26 6.53 -21.06 -1.92
N LYS A 27 6.50 -21.99 -2.87
CA LYS A 27 6.89 -23.38 -2.55
C LYS A 27 8.39 -23.64 -2.70
N LEU A 28 9.11 -23.44 -1.59
CA LEU A 28 10.46 -23.94 -1.29
C LEU A 28 11.64 -23.20 -1.93
N LEU A 29 12.18 -22.21 -1.24
CA LEU A 29 13.60 -21.86 -1.41
C LEU A 29 14.50 -23.03 -0.96
N GLY A 30 14.82 -23.90 -1.91
CA GLY A 30 15.80 -24.97 -1.79
C GLY A 30 16.57 -25.14 -3.10
N GLU A 31 17.88 -24.94 -3.03
CA GLU A 31 18.92 -25.37 -3.99
C GLU A 31 19.34 -24.44 -5.16
N SER A 32 19.28 -23.10 -5.00
CA SER A 32 20.35 -22.21 -5.53
C SER A 32 20.67 -21.07 -4.55
N PRO A 33 21.77 -21.17 -3.77
CA PRO A 33 21.91 -20.55 -2.45
C PRO A 33 22.50 -19.13 -2.44
N LEU A 34 22.48 -18.36 -3.53
CA LEU A 34 23.13 -17.02 -3.52
C LEU A 34 22.12 -15.88 -3.50
N VAL A 35 21.24 -15.77 -4.49
CA VAL A 35 20.26 -14.67 -4.56
C VAL A 35 19.17 -14.80 -3.48
N ALA A 36 18.82 -16.05 -3.15
CA ALA A 36 17.92 -16.44 -2.07
C ALA A 36 18.48 -16.14 -0.67
N VAL A 37 19.78 -16.42 -0.46
CA VAL A 37 20.44 -16.23 0.84
C VAL A 37 20.79 -14.76 1.08
N THR A 38 21.00 -13.97 0.02
CA THR A 38 21.25 -12.53 0.14
C THR A 38 19.98 -11.70 0.13
N GLY A 39 18.80 -12.25 -0.18
CA GLY A 39 17.53 -11.51 -0.24
C GLY A 39 17.34 -10.66 -1.50
N GLY A 40 18.19 -10.81 -2.52
CA GLY A 40 18.20 -9.97 -3.73
C GLY A 40 19.59 -9.82 -4.36
N VAL A 41 19.71 -8.86 -5.27
CA VAL A 41 21.00 -8.46 -5.88
C VAL A 41 21.48 -7.15 -5.28
N THR A 42 22.80 -6.98 -5.15
CA THR A 42 23.39 -5.70 -4.77
C THR A 42 23.43 -4.77 -5.98
N ALA A 43 22.30 -4.12 -6.27
CA ALA A 43 22.17 -3.21 -7.39
C ALA A 43 21.33 -1.99 -6.99
N THR A 44 21.64 -0.85 -7.60
CA THR A 44 20.83 0.37 -7.55
C THR A 44 20.29 0.66 -8.96
N PRO A 45 19.07 1.20 -9.10
CA PRO A 45 18.52 1.54 -10.40
C PRO A 45 19.39 2.58 -11.13
N THR A 46 20.06 2.17 -12.21
CA THR A 46 20.89 3.07 -13.02
C THR A 46 20.06 3.86 -14.04
N ALA A 47 18.84 3.41 -14.34
CA ALA A 47 17.88 4.10 -15.19
C ALA A 47 17.29 5.37 -14.53
N ALA A 48 17.48 5.58 -13.22
CA ALA A 48 17.04 6.79 -12.52
C ALA A 48 17.64 8.10 -13.09
N VAL A 49 18.69 8.01 -13.92
CA VAL A 49 19.28 9.16 -14.63
C VAL A 49 18.33 9.75 -15.69
N PHE A 50 17.44 8.94 -16.25
CA PHE A 50 16.47 9.36 -17.28
C PHE A 50 15.19 9.95 -16.67
N VAL A 51 14.97 9.73 -15.39
CA VAL A 51 13.74 10.09 -14.67
C VAL A 51 13.96 11.44 -13.99
N PRO A 52 13.02 12.40 -14.05
CA PRO A 52 13.18 13.68 -13.38
C PRO A 52 13.06 13.52 -11.87
N LYS A 53 13.73 14.37 -11.08
CA LYS A 53 13.60 14.38 -9.61
C LYS A 53 12.19 14.74 -9.12
N THR A 54 11.37 15.34 -9.99
CA THR A 54 9.98 15.70 -9.73
C THR A 54 8.99 14.60 -10.10
N VAL A 55 9.48 13.42 -10.48
CA VAL A 55 8.63 12.29 -10.87
C VAL A 55 7.64 11.97 -9.73
N PRO A 56 6.33 11.85 -10.01
CA PRO A 56 5.38 11.32 -9.05
C PRO A 56 5.77 9.93 -8.54
N VAL A 57 6.04 9.01 -9.47
CA VAL A 57 6.34 7.61 -9.16
C VAL A 57 7.36 7.04 -10.16
N MET A 58 8.34 6.31 -9.64
CA MET A 58 9.26 5.46 -10.38
C MET A 58 9.32 4.08 -9.72
N VAL A 59 9.29 3.01 -10.51
CA VAL A 59 9.47 1.64 -10.04
C VAL A 59 10.48 0.93 -10.92
N SER A 60 11.42 0.25 -10.31
CA SER A 60 12.49 -0.49 -10.98
C SER A 60 12.53 -1.92 -10.48
N LEU A 61 12.57 -2.88 -11.40
CA LEU A 61 12.93 -4.26 -11.14
C LEU A 61 14.41 -4.44 -11.50
N LEU A 62 15.18 -5.00 -10.58
CA LEU A 62 16.64 -5.16 -10.68
C LEU A 62 17.07 -6.60 -10.98
N VAL A 63 16.10 -7.43 -11.34
CA VAL A 63 16.31 -8.79 -11.85
C VAL A 63 15.56 -8.95 -13.17
N ASN A 64 16.11 -9.74 -14.09
CA ASN A 64 15.41 -10.08 -15.32
C ASN A 64 14.10 -10.83 -14.96
N PRO A 65 12.92 -10.40 -15.47
CA PRO A 65 11.63 -11.03 -15.17
C PRO A 65 11.59 -12.54 -15.42
N ASP A 66 12.25 -13.04 -16.46
CA ASP A 66 12.26 -14.48 -16.77
C ASP A 66 13.02 -15.30 -15.71
N ARG A 67 13.94 -14.69 -14.97
CA ARG A 67 14.59 -15.37 -13.84
C ARG A 67 13.63 -15.56 -12.68
N ILE A 68 12.66 -14.66 -12.53
CA ILE A 68 11.60 -14.79 -11.53
C ILE A 68 10.66 -15.94 -11.92
N GLU A 69 10.22 -15.98 -13.18
CA GLU A 69 9.39 -17.08 -13.71
C GLU A 69 10.13 -18.44 -13.68
N ALA A 70 11.38 -18.49 -14.14
CA ALA A 70 12.16 -19.73 -14.13
C ALA A 70 12.34 -20.27 -12.71
N PHE A 71 12.54 -19.37 -11.74
CA PHE A 71 12.61 -19.75 -10.34
C PHE A 71 11.27 -20.30 -9.85
N GLU A 72 10.17 -19.59 -10.11
CA GLU A 72 8.81 -20.06 -9.82
C GLU A 72 8.52 -21.45 -10.40
N GLN A 73 8.97 -21.72 -11.63
CA GLN A 73 8.77 -23.01 -12.30
C GLN A 73 9.56 -24.18 -11.68
N VAL A 74 10.78 -23.92 -11.17
CA VAL A 74 11.57 -24.93 -10.44
C VAL A 74 10.85 -25.30 -9.14
N LEU A 75 10.28 -24.29 -8.48
CA LEU A 75 9.69 -24.37 -7.16
C LEU A 75 8.26 -24.93 -7.15
N ALA A 76 7.45 -24.58 -8.15
CA ALA A 76 6.06 -24.98 -8.19
C ALA A 76 5.91 -26.51 -8.26
N PRO A 77 4.97 -27.10 -7.48
CA PRO A 77 4.55 -28.49 -7.67
C PRO A 77 4.24 -28.76 -9.15
N PRO A 78 4.51 -29.97 -9.66
CA PRO A 78 4.23 -30.29 -11.08
C PRO A 78 2.81 -29.93 -11.53
N THR A 79 1.83 -30.00 -10.63
CA THR A 79 0.42 -29.64 -10.87
C THR A 79 0.16 -28.13 -11.01
N GLU A 80 1.00 -27.28 -10.44
CA GLU A 80 0.82 -25.82 -10.40
C GLU A 80 1.70 -25.09 -11.42
N ARG A 81 2.79 -25.71 -11.91
CA ARG A 81 3.72 -25.14 -12.91
C ARG A 81 3.01 -24.55 -14.13
N LEU A 82 2.07 -25.29 -14.70
CA LEU A 82 1.34 -24.82 -15.88
C LEU A 82 0.46 -23.59 -15.57
N ARG A 83 -0.15 -23.56 -14.39
CA ARG A 83 -0.98 -22.43 -13.95
C ARG A 83 -0.11 -21.18 -13.76
N SER A 84 0.96 -21.32 -13.00
CA SER A 84 1.99 -20.31 -12.76
C SER A 84 2.52 -19.70 -14.07
N HIS A 85 2.96 -20.53 -15.01
CA HIS A 85 3.45 -20.09 -16.32
C HIS A 85 2.41 -19.29 -17.09
N ASN A 86 1.15 -19.74 -17.06
CA ASN A 86 0.05 -19.06 -17.73
C ASN A 86 -0.29 -17.71 -17.07
N GLU A 87 -0.22 -17.63 -15.74
CA GLU A 87 -0.41 -16.39 -14.98
C GLU A 87 0.69 -15.38 -15.33
N PHE A 88 1.96 -15.80 -15.35
CA PHE A 88 3.08 -14.94 -15.74
C PHE A 88 2.98 -14.44 -17.19
N ASN A 89 2.64 -15.34 -18.13
CA ASN A 89 2.37 -14.98 -19.52
C ASN A 89 1.20 -14.00 -19.69
N ARG A 90 0.16 -14.13 -18.84
CA ARG A 90 -0.96 -13.21 -18.85
C ARG A 90 -0.54 -11.83 -18.36
N LEU A 91 0.29 -11.74 -17.31
CA LEU A 91 0.86 -10.48 -16.82
C LEU A 91 1.68 -9.78 -17.92
N LYS A 92 2.59 -10.51 -18.59
CA LYS A 92 3.37 -10.01 -19.73
C LYS A 92 2.47 -9.39 -20.81
N LYS A 93 1.37 -10.06 -21.17
CA LYS A 93 0.40 -9.58 -22.18
C LYS A 93 -0.38 -8.34 -21.73
N ILE A 94 -0.79 -8.28 -20.47
CA ILE A 94 -1.52 -7.13 -19.91
C ILE A 94 -0.62 -5.89 -19.89
N LEU A 95 0.64 -6.04 -19.46
CA LEU A 95 1.60 -4.93 -19.39
C LEU A 95 1.89 -4.29 -20.75
N LEU A 96 1.99 -5.11 -21.79
CA LEU A 96 2.29 -4.66 -23.16
C LEU A 96 1.04 -4.39 -23.97
N ALA A 97 -0.15 -4.52 -23.37
CA ALA A 97 -1.40 -4.21 -24.04
C ALA A 97 -1.36 -2.77 -24.57
N ASN A 98 -1.76 -2.59 -25.83
CA ASN A 98 -1.76 -1.31 -26.55
C ASN A 98 -0.37 -0.73 -26.91
N THR A 99 0.72 -1.51 -26.80
CA THR A 99 2.06 -1.08 -27.23
C THR A 99 2.54 -1.75 -28.54
N ASP A 100 1.73 -2.65 -29.11
CA ASP A 100 2.07 -3.55 -30.23
C ASP A 100 3.32 -4.43 -30.04
N PHE A 101 4.03 -4.27 -28.92
CA PHE A 101 5.14 -5.12 -28.52
C PHE A 101 4.65 -6.50 -28.06
N ASN A 102 5.39 -7.52 -28.48
CA ASN A 102 5.31 -8.86 -27.95
C ASN A 102 6.53 -9.11 -27.06
N TYR A 103 6.32 -9.47 -25.79
CA TYR A 103 7.43 -9.68 -24.86
C TYR A 103 8.46 -10.69 -25.39
N ASN A 104 8.02 -11.89 -25.77
CA ASN A 104 8.90 -12.99 -26.15
C ASN A 104 9.71 -12.69 -27.43
N ARG A 105 9.10 -11.97 -28.38
CA ARG A 105 9.73 -11.64 -29.67
C ARG A 105 10.57 -10.36 -29.58
N ASP A 106 10.02 -9.30 -29.00
CA ASP A 106 10.52 -7.94 -29.16
C ASP A 106 11.36 -7.45 -27.99
N ILE A 107 11.27 -8.08 -26.81
CA ILE A 107 11.90 -7.60 -25.57
C ILE A 107 12.82 -8.68 -24.97
N GLN A 108 12.26 -9.87 -24.73
CA GLN A 108 12.90 -10.99 -24.04
C GLN A 108 14.32 -11.31 -24.53
N PRO A 109 14.61 -11.40 -25.86
CA PRO A 109 15.87 -11.94 -26.34
C PRO A 109 17.12 -11.15 -25.92
N TRP A 110 16.94 -9.86 -25.63
CA TRP A 110 18.03 -8.92 -25.32
C TRP A 110 17.88 -8.26 -23.95
N LEU A 111 16.80 -8.56 -23.20
CA LEU A 111 16.48 -7.92 -21.94
C LEU A 111 17.54 -8.23 -20.86
N GLY A 112 18.09 -7.17 -20.27
CA GLY A 112 18.99 -7.23 -19.13
C GLY A 112 18.28 -7.46 -17.80
N ASN A 113 18.95 -7.07 -16.71
CA ASN A 113 18.43 -7.27 -15.35
C ASN A 113 17.66 -6.06 -14.81
N GLU A 114 17.82 -4.88 -15.41
CA GLU A 114 17.12 -3.67 -14.97
C GLU A 114 15.98 -3.32 -15.93
N THR A 115 14.79 -3.12 -15.36
CA THR A 115 13.60 -2.61 -16.06
C THR A 115 12.94 -1.58 -15.17
N THR A 116 12.75 -0.35 -15.67
CA THR A 116 12.23 0.77 -14.89
C THR A 116 11.03 1.39 -15.58
N LEU A 117 9.96 1.61 -14.84
CA LEU A 117 8.78 2.36 -15.26
C LEU A 117 8.65 3.63 -14.44
N ALA A 118 8.35 4.75 -15.09
CA ALA A 118 8.10 6.02 -14.44
C ALA A 118 6.83 6.70 -15.00
N LEU A 119 6.02 7.26 -14.10
CA LEU A 119 5.01 8.25 -14.45
C LEU A 119 5.71 9.60 -14.46
N MET A 120 6.13 10.06 -15.63
CA MET A 120 6.97 11.26 -15.81
C MET A 120 6.18 12.55 -15.56
N THR A 121 4.91 12.57 -15.94
CA THR A 121 3.97 13.67 -15.71
C THR A 121 2.55 13.12 -15.66
N THR A 122 1.66 13.74 -14.87
CA THR A 122 0.23 13.42 -14.89
C THR A 122 -0.48 13.98 -16.11
N ASP A 123 0.10 15.00 -16.75
CA ASP A 123 -0.45 15.57 -17.97
C ASP A 123 0.62 16.05 -18.97
N ILE A 124 0.69 15.41 -20.14
CA ILE A 124 1.70 15.67 -21.19
C ILE A 124 1.45 17.01 -21.88
N ASP A 125 0.19 17.39 -22.10
CA ASP A 125 -0.18 18.63 -22.79
C ASP A 125 -0.48 19.78 -21.83
N ARG A 126 -0.59 19.49 -20.52
CA ARG A 126 -0.91 20.43 -19.44
C ARG A 126 -2.24 21.16 -19.70
N ASN A 127 -3.18 20.48 -20.34
CA ASN A 127 -4.49 21.01 -20.68
C ASN A 127 -5.60 20.38 -19.82
N PHE A 128 -5.90 21.03 -18.71
CA PHE A 128 -6.96 20.58 -17.81
C PHE A 128 -8.36 20.42 -18.44
N LYS A 129 -8.64 21.06 -19.60
CA LYS A 129 -9.96 21.04 -20.24
C LYS A 129 -10.29 19.72 -20.92
N ASN A 130 -9.28 19.00 -21.43
CA ASN A 130 -9.48 17.67 -22.05
C ASN A 130 -9.25 16.53 -21.03
N GLY A 131 -8.69 16.86 -19.86
CA GLY A 131 -8.37 15.95 -18.77
C GLY A 131 -6.98 15.38 -18.89
N GLU A 132 -6.48 14.89 -17.76
CA GLU A 132 -5.10 14.42 -17.62
C GLU A 132 -4.70 13.35 -18.65
N GLN A 133 -3.60 13.62 -19.36
CA GLN A 133 -2.95 12.70 -20.27
C GLN A 133 -1.59 12.28 -19.70
N PRO A 134 -1.51 11.20 -18.90
CA PRO A 134 -0.29 10.82 -18.22
C PRO A 134 0.83 10.45 -19.20
N GLY A 135 2.05 10.86 -18.86
CA GLY A 135 3.28 10.54 -19.58
C GLY A 135 4.03 9.40 -18.92
N TYR A 136 4.22 8.30 -19.65
CA TYR A 136 4.93 7.13 -19.16
C TYR A 136 6.26 6.96 -19.87
N LEU A 137 7.29 6.60 -19.09
CA LEU A 137 8.60 6.18 -19.58
C LEU A 137 8.90 4.77 -19.07
N PHE A 138 9.25 3.90 -20.00
CA PHE A 138 9.77 2.57 -19.72
C PHE A 138 11.23 2.51 -20.19
N VAL A 139 12.13 2.08 -19.31
CA VAL A 139 13.56 2.00 -19.55
C VAL A 139 13.99 0.56 -19.35
N LEU A 140 14.44 -0.06 -20.44
CA LEU A 140 14.87 -1.45 -20.47
C LEU A 140 16.37 -1.50 -20.63
N SER A 141 17.08 -2.10 -19.68
CA SER A 141 18.48 -2.43 -19.90
C SER A 141 18.59 -3.56 -20.93
N ALA A 142 19.54 -3.46 -21.84
CA ALA A 142 19.88 -4.49 -22.79
C ALA A 142 21.14 -5.23 -22.34
N SER A 143 21.06 -6.56 -22.25
CA SER A 143 22.25 -7.42 -22.12
C SER A 143 22.99 -7.55 -23.44
N ASP A 144 22.28 -7.41 -24.56
CA ASP A 144 22.82 -7.39 -25.91
C ASP A 144 22.21 -6.20 -26.68
N ILE A 145 22.99 -5.14 -26.84
CA ILE A 145 22.51 -3.89 -27.46
C ILE A 145 22.39 -4.00 -28.98
N GLU A 146 23.20 -4.85 -29.63
CA GLU A 146 23.14 -5.06 -31.08
C GLU A 146 21.87 -5.82 -31.44
N LEU A 147 21.54 -6.86 -30.66
CA LEU A 147 20.28 -7.58 -30.78
C LEU A 147 19.07 -6.70 -30.48
N ALA A 148 19.15 -5.87 -29.43
CA ALA A 148 18.08 -4.92 -29.10
C ALA A 148 17.83 -3.94 -30.25
N THR A 149 18.90 -3.39 -30.84
CA THR A 149 18.81 -2.46 -31.98
C THR A 149 18.18 -3.14 -33.19
N THR A 150 18.66 -4.33 -33.55
CA THR A 150 18.14 -5.10 -34.68
C THR A 150 16.66 -5.45 -34.50
N THR A 151 16.28 -5.87 -33.29
CA THR A 151 14.89 -6.22 -32.95
C THR A 151 13.97 -5.00 -33.02
N LEU A 152 14.43 -3.86 -32.51
CA LEU A 152 13.67 -2.61 -32.57
C LEU A 152 13.52 -2.07 -33.99
N ASP A 153 14.56 -2.19 -34.82
CA ASP A 153 14.49 -1.85 -36.25
C ASP A 153 13.48 -2.73 -36.98
N GLN A 154 13.47 -4.03 -36.72
CA GLN A 154 12.48 -4.97 -37.27
C GLN A 154 11.06 -4.63 -36.81
N PHE A 155 10.88 -4.28 -35.54
CA PHE A 155 9.60 -3.82 -35.01
C PHE A 155 9.10 -2.61 -35.80
N TRP A 156 9.92 -1.58 -35.98
CA TRP A 156 9.52 -0.39 -36.74
C TRP A 156 9.29 -0.67 -38.21
N GLN A 157 10.11 -1.50 -38.87
CA GLN A 157 9.84 -1.94 -40.25
C GLN A 157 8.48 -2.64 -40.38
N GLN A 158 8.12 -3.47 -39.40
CA GLN A 158 6.79 -4.09 -39.35
C GLN A 158 5.68 -3.04 -39.23
N GLN A 159 5.85 -2.04 -38.36
CA GLN A 159 4.87 -0.95 -38.23
C GLN A 159 4.69 -0.16 -39.53
N GLN A 160 5.79 0.14 -40.23
CA GLN A 160 5.73 0.79 -41.53
C GLN A 160 4.99 -0.07 -42.57
N SER A 161 5.22 -1.38 -42.58
CA SER A 161 4.51 -2.32 -43.47
C SER A 161 3.01 -2.43 -43.17
N GLN A 162 2.60 -2.11 -41.95
CA GLN A 162 1.18 -2.06 -41.52
C GLN A 162 0.50 -0.74 -41.89
N GLY A 163 1.21 0.19 -42.55
CA GLY A 163 0.66 1.45 -43.04
C GLY A 163 0.82 2.63 -42.07
N TYR A 164 1.61 2.50 -41.02
CA TYR A 164 1.93 3.64 -40.14
C TYR A 164 3.05 4.50 -40.73
N ASP A 165 2.82 5.82 -40.74
CA ASP A 165 3.86 6.78 -41.07
C ASP A 165 4.85 6.92 -39.89
N LEU A 166 6.12 6.64 -40.15
CA LEU A 166 7.17 6.71 -39.14
C LEU A 166 7.95 8.00 -39.23
N VAL A 167 8.24 8.60 -38.09
CA VAL A 167 9.12 9.75 -37.95
C VAL A 167 10.37 9.36 -37.19
N LEU A 168 11.53 9.58 -37.83
CA LEU A 168 12.84 9.44 -37.22
C LEU A 168 13.41 10.84 -37.03
N LYS A 169 13.42 11.32 -35.79
CA LYS A 169 13.86 12.69 -35.48
C LYS A 169 15.10 12.67 -34.58
N PRO A 170 16.24 13.20 -35.04
CA PRO A 170 17.38 13.39 -34.16
C PRO A 170 17.06 14.47 -33.11
N TYR A 171 17.36 14.18 -31.85
CA TYR A 171 17.23 15.10 -30.74
C TYR A 171 18.46 14.98 -29.84
N LYS A 172 19.26 16.06 -29.81
CA LYS A 172 20.46 16.16 -28.96
C LYS A 172 21.41 14.94 -29.06
N GLY A 173 21.59 14.42 -30.27
CA GLY A 173 22.48 13.28 -30.55
C GLY A 173 21.83 11.89 -30.43
N VAL A 174 20.55 11.82 -30.05
CA VAL A 174 19.80 10.56 -29.96
C VAL A 174 18.67 10.57 -30.98
N THR A 175 18.52 9.49 -31.75
CA THR A 175 17.39 9.35 -32.69
C THR A 175 16.16 8.91 -31.93
N VAL A 176 15.08 9.70 -32.03
CA VAL A 176 13.76 9.36 -31.49
C VAL A 176 12.89 8.89 -32.65
N THR A 177 12.42 7.65 -32.57
CA THR A 177 11.54 7.03 -33.57
C THR A 177 10.12 6.93 -33.02
N TYR A 178 9.12 7.38 -33.76
CA TYR A 178 7.72 7.36 -33.33
C TYR A 178 6.76 7.36 -34.52
N ARG A 179 5.50 6.96 -34.27
CA ARG A 179 4.43 7.06 -35.27
C ARG A 179 3.95 8.50 -35.40
N GLN A 180 3.80 8.99 -36.63
CA GLN A 180 3.20 10.30 -36.89
C GLN A 180 1.78 10.31 -36.30
N PRO A 181 1.43 11.27 -35.42
CA PRO A 181 0.09 11.35 -34.87
C PRO A 181 -0.92 11.70 -35.99
N ASN A 182 -2.01 10.95 -36.09
CA ASN A 182 -3.17 11.36 -36.89
C ASN A 182 -3.97 12.45 -36.14
N ASP A 183 -4.67 13.34 -36.85
CA ASP A 183 -5.40 14.50 -36.28
C ASP A 183 -6.45 14.18 -35.20
N ASN A 184 -6.77 12.90 -34.95
CA ASN A 184 -7.73 12.42 -33.95
C ASN A 184 -7.18 11.31 -33.01
N GLU A 185 -5.87 11.03 -32.98
CA GLU A 185 -5.31 9.91 -32.19
C GLU A 185 -4.54 10.29 -30.92
N SER A 186 -4.55 9.32 -30.00
CA SER A 186 -3.89 9.28 -28.69
C SER A 186 -2.36 9.25 -28.78
N PRO A 187 -1.64 9.48 -27.66
CA PRO A 187 -0.18 9.38 -27.51
C PRO A 187 0.51 8.34 -28.42
N SER A 188 1.47 8.77 -29.24
CA SER A 188 2.21 7.89 -30.14
C SER A 188 3.33 7.16 -29.40
N LEU A 189 3.32 5.83 -29.48
CA LEU A 189 4.43 4.98 -29.07
C LEU A 189 5.72 5.53 -29.68
N SER A 190 6.72 5.74 -28.83
CA SER A 190 8.00 6.33 -29.20
C SER A 190 9.12 5.54 -28.57
N THR A 191 10.22 5.35 -29.30
CA THR A 191 11.41 4.67 -28.78
C THR A 191 12.70 5.42 -29.08
N ALA A 192 13.68 5.24 -28.21
CA ALA A 192 15.05 5.71 -28.40
C ALA A 192 16.03 4.70 -27.77
N ILE A 193 17.24 4.59 -28.34
CA ILE A 193 18.32 3.78 -27.75
C ILE A 193 19.41 4.73 -27.26
N ILE A 194 19.83 4.56 -26.01
CA ILE A 194 20.87 5.36 -25.36
C ILE A 194 21.78 4.44 -24.55
N ASN A 195 23.07 4.37 -24.93
CA ASN A 195 24.04 3.43 -24.34
C ASN A 195 23.49 1.99 -24.38
N ARG A 196 23.31 1.37 -23.21
CA ARG A 196 22.73 0.03 -23.04
C ARG A 196 21.22 0.02 -22.79
N PHE A 197 20.54 1.15 -22.94
CA PHE A 197 19.13 1.27 -22.60
C PHE A 197 18.26 1.49 -23.83
N VAL A 198 17.16 0.73 -23.89
CA VAL A 198 16.05 0.99 -24.80
C VAL A 198 14.98 1.74 -24.00
N LEU A 199 14.70 2.97 -24.40
CA LEU A 199 13.66 3.80 -23.82
C LEU A 199 12.41 3.68 -24.69
N VAL A 200 11.28 3.38 -24.06
CA VAL A 200 9.96 3.31 -24.68
C VAL A 200 9.05 4.28 -23.94
N ALA A 201 8.33 5.13 -24.65
CA ALA A 201 7.39 6.07 -24.05
C ALA A 201 6.10 6.16 -24.86
N ASN A 202 5.04 6.63 -24.21
CA ASN A 202 3.79 6.93 -24.89
C ASN A 202 3.81 8.31 -25.60
N SER A 203 4.92 9.04 -25.59
CA SER A 203 5.02 10.30 -26.34
C SER A 203 6.47 10.67 -26.65
N PRO A 204 6.74 11.29 -27.81
CA PRO A 204 8.07 11.81 -28.11
C PRO A 204 8.43 13.02 -27.22
N LYS A 205 7.45 13.65 -26.54
CA LYS A 205 7.74 14.66 -25.50
C LYS A 205 8.45 14.03 -24.30
N ILE A 206 8.00 12.86 -23.87
CA ILE A 206 8.56 12.15 -22.72
C ILE A 206 9.99 11.66 -22.99
N LEU A 207 10.28 11.14 -24.19
CA LEU A 207 11.66 10.78 -24.54
C LEU A 207 12.60 11.98 -24.59
N ARG A 208 12.13 13.13 -25.09
CA ARG A 208 12.93 14.37 -25.07
C ARG A 208 13.23 14.83 -23.64
N GLU A 209 12.26 14.71 -22.74
CA GLU A 209 12.46 14.99 -21.31
C GLU A 209 13.48 14.03 -20.68
N ALA A 210 13.37 12.74 -20.96
CA ALA A 210 14.34 11.74 -20.49
C ALA A 210 15.77 12.03 -20.97
N ILE A 211 15.93 12.42 -22.24
CA ILE A 211 17.22 12.85 -22.81
C ILE A 211 17.73 14.13 -22.14
N ASN A 212 16.84 15.08 -21.80
CA ASN A 212 17.23 16.29 -21.08
C ASN A 212 17.74 15.98 -19.66
N ASN A 213 17.09 15.06 -18.94
CA ASN A 213 17.51 14.64 -17.60
C ASN A 213 18.91 14.01 -17.59
N LEU A 214 19.21 13.20 -18.62
CA LEU A 214 20.55 12.62 -18.78
C LEU A 214 21.62 13.70 -18.99
N GLN A 215 21.33 14.72 -19.80
CA GLN A 215 22.30 15.78 -20.11
C GLN A 215 22.49 16.79 -18.99
N ALA A 216 21.41 17.13 -18.29
CA ALA A 216 21.42 18.03 -17.14
C ALA A 216 21.19 17.19 -15.88
N THR A 217 22.25 16.57 -15.38
CA THR A 217 22.18 15.59 -14.28
C THR A 217 21.48 16.12 -13.02
N SER A 218 21.50 17.43 -12.77
CA SER A 218 20.79 18.11 -11.67
C SER A 218 19.26 18.05 -11.75
N LEU A 219 18.71 17.66 -12.91
CA LEU A 219 17.28 17.40 -13.11
C LEU A 219 16.91 15.94 -12.83
N SER A 220 17.88 15.02 -12.85
CA SER A 220 17.63 13.59 -12.71
C SER A 220 17.33 13.17 -11.27
N LEU A 221 16.50 12.15 -11.11
CA LEU A 221 16.20 11.53 -9.81
C LEU A 221 17.44 10.92 -9.18
N SER A 222 18.37 10.38 -9.98
CA SER A 222 19.64 9.83 -9.50
C SER A 222 20.51 10.81 -8.71
N GLN A 223 20.31 12.12 -8.93
CA GLN A 223 21.01 13.21 -8.23
C GLN A 223 20.12 13.92 -7.20
N SER A 224 18.93 13.39 -6.91
CA SER A 224 18.08 13.93 -5.85
C SER A 224 18.68 13.58 -4.47
N PRO A 225 18.92 14.57 -3.59
CA PRO A 225 19.40 14.30 -2.23
C PRO A 225 18.47 13.37 -1.45
N ALA A 226 17.15 13.56 -1.57
CA ALA A 226 16.17 12.71 -0.90
C ALA A 226 16.24 11.25 -1.38
N TYR A 227 16.44 11.05 -2.69
CA TYR A 227 16.61 9.72 -3.26
C TYR A 227 17.91 9.06 -2.79
N GLN A 228 19.03 9.79 -2.78
CA GLN A 228 20.32 9.28 -2.33
C GLN A 228 20.30 8.89 -0.84
N ARG A 229 19.77 9.76 0.04
CA ARG A 229 19.59 9.45 1.46
C ARG A 229 18.71 8.22 1.67
N ALA A 230 17.62 8.09 0.91
CA ALA A 230 16.78 6.92 1.00
C ALA A 230 17.54 5.63 0.60
N LEU A 231 18.36 5.69 -0.45
CA LEU A 231 19.19 4.54 -0.86
C LEU A 231 20.23 4.16 0.18
N GLU A 232 20.84 5.13 0.86
CA GLU A 232 21.83 4.91 1.93
C GLU A 232 21.22 4.19 3.14
N GLN A 233 19.95 4.49 3.46
CA GLN A 233 19.25 3.90 4.61
C GLN A 233 18.55 2.57 4.32
N LEU A 234 18.44 2.18 3.03
CA LEU A 234 17.78 0.96 2.57
C LEU A 234 18.79 -0.15 2.23
N PRO A 235 18.51 -1.43 2.51
CA PRO A 235 19.46 -2.51 2.25
C PRO A 235 19.88 -2.64 0.79
N SER A 236 21.18 -2.80 0.55
CA SER A 236 21.74 -2.87 -0.79
C SER A 236 21.24 -4.08 -1.59
N SER A 237 20.94 -5.19 -0.91
CA SER A 237 20.37 -6.38 -1.52
C SER A 237 18.86 -6.23 -1.72
N ARG A 238 18.43 -6.20 -2.98
CA ARG A 238 17.02 -6.02 -3.35
C ARG A 238 16.75 -6.60 -4.74
N VAL A 239 15.50 -6.93 -5.02
CA VAL A 239 15.01 -7.35 -6.34
C VAL A 239 14.23 -6.24 -7.05
N GLY A 240 13.78 -5.22 -6.30
CA GLY A 240 13.10 -4.08 -6.85
C GLY A 240 13.18 -2.85 -5.96
N LEU A 241 12.82 -1.71 -6.52
CA LEU A 241 12.83 -0.42 -5.84
C LEU A 241 11.71 0.46 -6.38
N ALA A 242 10.91 1.04 -5.50
CA ALA A 242 9.96 2.09 -5.85
C ALA A 242 10.36 3.41 -5.19
N PHE A 243 10.19 4.51 -5.91
CA PHE A 243 10.29 5.88 -5.40
C PHE A 243 8.97 6.58 -5.66
N ILE A 244 8.42 7.18 -4.62
CA ILE A 244 7.15 7.89 -4.63
C ILE A 244 7.43 9.27 -4.03
N ASN A 245 7.24 10.32 -4.82
CA ASN A 245 7.15 11.67 -4.26
C ASN A 245 5.80 11.77 -3.56
N LEU A 246 5.70 12.19 -2.30
CA LEU A 246 4.41 12.29 -1.59
C LEU A 246 3.76 13.67 -1.72
N GLY A 247 4.36 14.58 -2.46
CA GLY A 247 3.76 15.85 -2.79
C GLY A 247 2.59 15.78 -3.77
N SER A 248 2.05 16.94 -4.13
CA SER A 248 0.91 17.02 -5.03
C SER A 248 1.25 16.48 -6.43
N TRP A 249 0.53 15.42 -6.85
CA TRP A 249 0.66 14.81 -8.19
C TRP A 249 -0.18 15.52 -9.25
N GLY A 250 -1.01 16.48 -8.85
CA GLY A 250 -1.91 17.24 -9.73
C GLY A 250 -1.40 18.66 -10.02
N LEU A 251 -1.97 19.26 -11.07
CA LEU A 251 -1.85 20.70 -11.31
C LEU A 251 -2.72 21.43 -10.28
N ASP A 252 -2.11 21.93 -9.22
CA ASP A 252 -2.77 22.81 -8.27
C ASP A 252 -2.96 24.20 -8.92
N TRP A 253 -4.21 24.61 -9.14
CA TRP A 253 -4.54 25.79 -9.96
C TRP A 253 -4.50 27.09 -9.16
N GLU A 254 -4.58 27.02 -7.83
CA GLU A 254 -4.48 28.19 -6.95
C GLU A 254 -3.01 28.62 -6.73
N ASN A 255 -2.06 27.71 -6.93
CA ASN A 255 -0.62 27.96 -6.80
C ASN A 255 0.13 27.75 -8.13
N THR A 256 0.13 28.78 -8.98
CA THR A 256 0.99 28.84 -10.17
C THR A 256 2.48 29.00 -9.84
N ALA A 257 2.80 29.33 -8.58
CA ALA A 257 4.13 29.13 -8.05
C ALA A 257 4.30 27.63 -7.76
N VAL A 258 4.87 26.90 -8.71
CA VAL A 258 5.67 25.72 -8.37
C VAL A 258 6.89 26.22 -7.59
N ASN A 259 6.66 26.72 -6.37
CA ASN A 259 7.63 26.47 -5.32
C ASN A 259 7.66 24.95 -5.26
N LEU A 260 8.84 24.38 -5.48
CA LEU A 260 9.11 23.01 -5.07
C LEU A 260 9.59 23.11 -3.62
N PRO A 261 8.76 23.41 -2.59
CA PRO A 261 9.21 23.08 -1.27
C PRO A 261 9.37 21.55 -1.30
N SER A 262 10.53 21.08 -0.87
CA SER A 262 10.63 20.16 0.25
C SER A 262 9.60 19.04 0.43
N GLN A 263 9.03 18.48 -0.62
CA GLN A 263 7.99 17.46 -0.50
C GLN A 263 8.60 16.16 0.05
N PRO A 264 7.93 15.50 1.01
CA PRO A 264 8.39 14.23 1.51
C PRO A 264 8.41 13.20 0.38
N SER A 265 9.32 12.24 0.46
CA SER A 265 9.40 11.14 -0.50
C SER A 265 9.50 9.81 0.22
N LEU A 266 8.86 8.79 -0.35
CA LEU A 266 8.86 7.43 0.14
C LEU A 266 9.60 6.55 -0.86
N THR A 267 10.70 5.95 -0.44
CA THR A 267 11.38 4.92 -1.21
C THR A 267 11.11 3.55 -0.57
N ILE A 268 10.78 2.56 -1.39
CA ILE A 268 10.50 1.20 -0.98
C ILE A 268 11.52 0.28 -1.66
N SER A 269 12.31 -0.44 -0.87
CA SER A 269 13.18 -1.51 -1.33
C SER A 269 12.49 -2.84 -1.18
N LEU A 270 12.44 -3.66 -2.23
CA LEU A 270 11.81 -4.96 -2.20
C LEU A 270 12.85 -6.08 -2.21
N SER A 271 12.68 -7.05 -1.33
CA SER A 271 13.53 -8.23 -1.19
C SER A 271 12.69 -9.51 -1.10
N LEU A 272 13.31 -10.65 -1.42
CA LEU A 272 12.67 -11.96 -1.36
C LEU A 272 12.87 -12.58 0.03
N SER A 273 11.83 -13.24 0.55
CA SER A 273 11.84 -13.97 1.81
C SER A 273 11.21 -15.36 1.65
N PRO A 274 11.63 -16.40 2.39
CA PRO A 274 11.07 -17.75 2.25
C PRO A 274 9.57 -17.92 2.44
N GLN A 275 8.89 -16.97 3.08
CA GLN A 275 7.45 -17.00 3.35
C GLN A 275 6.71 -15.83 2.66
N GLY A 276 7.38 -15.08 1.78
CA GLY A 276 6.75 -13.95 1.10
C GLY A 276 7.72 -12.86 0.64
N LEU A 277 7.24 -11.62 0.65
CA LEU A 277 7.99 -10.43 0.28
C LEU A 277 8.34 -9.61 1.50
N LEU A 278 9.59 -9.14 1.56
CA LEU A 278 10.01 -8.16 2.55
C LEU A 278 10.26 -6.84 1.84
N ALA A 279 9.49 -5.83 2.18
CA ALA A 279 9.69 -4.46 1.73
C ALA A 279 10.18 -3.60 2.90
N GLN A 280 11.20 -2.79 2.65
CA GLN A 280 11.70 -1.83 3.62
C GLN A 280 11.56 -0.44 3.05
N THR A 281 11.13 0.49 3.90
CA THR A 281 10.80 1.85 3.47
C THR A 281 11.77 2.86 4.07
N ALA A 282 11.97 3.94 3.32
CA ALA A 282 12.67 5.14 3.75
C ALA A 282 11.81 6.33 3.37
N LEU A 283 11.18 6.94 4.38
CA LEU A 283 10.45 8.20 4.26
C LEU A 283 11.43 9.32 4.59
N VAL A 284 11.72 10.15 3.58
CA VAL A 284 12.62 11.30 3.69
C VAL A 284 11.80 12.57 3.62
N LYS A 285 11.78 13.33 4.71
CA LYS A 285 11.24 14.70 4.75
C LYS A 285 12.37 15.67 4.39
N THR A 286 12.04 16.73 3.66
CA THR A 286 13.07 17.69 3.25
C THR A 286 13.25 18.76 4.32
N GLY A 287 14.50 19.14 4.59
CA GLY A 287 14.86 20.10 5.64
C GLY A 287 15.16 19.46 7.01
N GLU A 288 14.93 18.15 7.14
CA GLU A 288 15.27 17.35 8.34
C GLU A 288 16.66 16.71 8.20
N GLU A 289 17.56 17.32 7.41
CA GLU A 289 18.86 16.73 7.06
C GLU A 289 19.76 16.50 8.29
N ASP A 290 19.60 17.35 9.31
CA ASP A 290 20.32 17.36 10.58
C ASP A 290 19.50 16.76 11.74
N GLU A 291 18.32 16.18 11.48
CA GLU A 291 17.53 15.58 12.55
C GLU A 291 18.23 14.35 13.14
N LYS A 292 18.18 14.27 14.47
CA LYS A 292 18.79 13.17 15.22
C LYS A 292 17.98 11.90 15.02
N SER A 293 18.67 10.77 15.06
CA SER A 293 18.02 9.46 15.12
C SER A 293 17.14 9.34 16.36
N VAL A 294 15.91 8.88 16.16
CA VAL A 294 14.93 8.60 17.21
C VAL A 294 14.73 7.09 17.26
N ALA A 295 15.10 6.49 18.39
CA ALA A 295 14.89 5.07 18.61
C ALA A 295 13.38 4.77 18.75
N PRO A 296 12.93 3.59 18.31
CA PRO A 296 11.55 3.18 18.50
C PRO A 296 11.16 3.07 19.98
N LEU A 297 9.90 3.32 20.29
CA LEU A 297 9.39 3.34 21.67
C LEU A 297 9.21 1.94 22.28
N LEU A 298 8.91 0.93 21.47
CA LEU A 298 8.72 -0.46 21.89
C LEU A 298 9.96 -1.30 21.60
N SER A 299 10.25 -2.25 22.47
CA SER A 299 11.29 -3.29 22.27
C SER A 299 10.71 -4.71 22.15
N GLU A 300 9.41 -4.84 22.44
CA GLU A 300 8.58 -6.04 22.38
C GLU A 300 7.15 -5.62 21.96
N PRO A 301 6.24 -6.54 21.60
CA PRO A 301 4.86 -6.18 21.30
C PRO A 301 4.21 -5.41 22.47
N ALA A 302 3.41 -4.39 22.16
CA ALA A 302 2.56 -3.73 23.16
C ALA A 302 1.67 -4.78 23.85
N LYS A 303 1.55 -4.74 25.18
CA LYS A 303 0.72 -5.70 25.93
C LYS A 303 -0.75 -5.59 25.55
N ALA A 304 -1.21 -4.44 25.05
CA ALA A 304 -2.55 -4.27 24.48
C ALA A 304 -2.89 -5.34 23.40
N TRP A 305 -1.90 -5.92 22.71
CA TRP A 305 -2.10 -7.02 21.76
C TRP A 305 -2.77 -8.26 22.37
N GLN A 306 -2.62 -8.50 23.69
CA GLN A 306 -3.22 -9.67 24.35
C GLN A 306 -4.75 -9.66 24.33
N TYR A 307 -5.36 -8.50 24.06
CA TYR A 307 -6.81 -8.31 23.96
C TYR A 307 -7.32 -8.39 22.51
N ILE A 308 -6.44 -8.70 21.55
CA ILE A 308 -6.82 -8.95 20.16
C ILE A 308 -6.88 -10.46 19.91
N THR A 309 -8.00 -10.90 19.34
CA THR A 309 -8.25 -12.32 19.06
C THR A 309 -7.63 -12.75 17.73
N GLY A 310 -7.26 -14.02 17.58
CA GLY A 310 -6.81 -14.57 16.29
C GLY A 310 -7.85 -14.48 15.15
N ALA A 311 -9.13 -14.29 15.47
CA ALA A 311 -10.20 -14.10 14.48
C ALA A 311 -10.25 -12.70 13.85
N SER A 312 -9.35 -11.79 14.21
CA SER A 312 -9.35 -10.41 13.72
C SER A 312 -8.89 -10.33 12.26
N ALA A 313 -9.73 -9.75 11.39
CA ALA A 313 -9.40 -9.54 9.98
C ALA A 313 -8.30 -8.50 9.81
N PHE A 314 -8.30 -7.47 10.67
CA PHE A 314 -7.16 -6.57 10.79
C PHE A 314 -6.98 -6.15 12.25
N ALA A 315 -5.74 -5.76 12.57
CA ALA A 315 -5.40 -5.22 13.87
C ALA A 315 -4.27 -4.19 13.78
N ILE A 316 -4.31 -3.21 14.67
CA ILE A 316 -3.30 -2.17 14.85
C ILE A 316 -3.00 -2.12 16.32
N ALA A 317 -1.74 -2.13 16.72
CA ALA A 317 -1.40 -1.83 18.10
C ALA A 317 -0.01 -1.23 18.21
N GLY A 318 0.16 -0.34 19.17
CA GLY A 318 1.38 0.43 19.35
C GLY A 318 1.30 1.25 20.62
N VAL A 319 2.04 2.36 20.63
CA VAL A 319 2.05 3.32 21.73
C VAL A 319 1.86 4.72 21.19
N ASP A 320 1.29 5.59 22.02
CA ASP A 320 1.12 7.02 21.72
C ASP A 320 0.40 7.26 20.38
N LEU A 321 -0.87 6.83 20.33
CA LEU A 321 -1.72 7.00 19.14
C LEU A 321 -1.86 8.48 18.75
N ASN A 322 -1.85 9.37 19.74
CA ASN A 322 -1.83 10.82 19.52
C ASN A 322 -0.63 11.23 18.65
N GLN A 323 0.57 10.85 19.07
CA GLN A 323 1.79 11.17 18.32
C GLN A 323 1.82 10.49 16.94
N LEU A 324 1.31 9.26 16.82
CA LEU A 324 1.20 8.60 15.52
C LEU A 324 0.33 9.41 14.57
N TRP A 325 -0.83 9.88 15.04
CA TRP A 325 -1.74 10.70 14.25
C TRP A 325 -1.14 12.04 13.85
N ASP A 326 -0.46 12.72 14.77
CA ASP A 326 0.26 13.98 14.49
C ASP A 326 1.35 13.78 13.43
N LYS A 327 2.16 12.72 13.56
CA LYS A 327 3.20 12.38 12.57
C LYS A 327 2.61 12.05 11.20
N LEU A 328 1.49 11.32 11.15
CA LEU A 328 0.83 10.97 9.90
C LEU A 328 0.25 12.21 9.21
N SER A 329 -0.55 13.00 9.93
CA SER A 329 -1.21 14.20 9.42
C SER A 329 -0.20 15.23 8.92
N THR A 330 0.90 15.45 9.65
CA THR A 330 1.99 16.34 9.20
C THR A 330 2.74 15.81 7.98
N THR A 331 2.89 14.49 7.83
CA THR A 331 3.60 13.88 6.70
C THR A 331 2.81 13.97 5.40
N ILE A 332 1.49 13.82 5.45
CA ILE A 332 0.62 13.89 4.27
C ILE A 332 0.17 15.33 3.97
N ALA A 333 0.48 16.29 4.85
CA ALA A 333 0.12 17.68 4.70
C ALA A 333 0.62 18.25 3.36
N GLY A 334 -0.27 18.95 2.65
CA GLY A 334 -0.01 19.50 1.32
C GLY A 334 -0.29 18.53 0.16
N ASN A 335 -0.70 17.29 0.44
CA ASN A 335 -1.24 16.37 -0.56
C ASN A 335 -2.73 16.16 -0.31
N SER A 336 -3.57 16.99 -0.94
CA SER A 336 -5.02 16.94 -0.79
C SER A 336 -5.63 15.57 -1.13
N GLY A 337 -5.01 14.79 -2.03
CA GLY A 337 -5.45 13.43 -2.33
C GLY A 337 -5.26 12.48 -1.15
N LEU A 338 -4.09 12.50 -0.51
CA LEU A 338 -3.78 11.67 0.65
C LEU A 338 -4.50 12.15 1.91
N GLU A 339 -4.57 13.47 2.14
CA GLU A 339 -5.33 14.04 3.25
C GLU A 339 -6.79 13.63 3.21
N ASN A 340 -7.44 13.73 2.03
CA ASN A 340 -8.82 13.30 1.88
C ASN A 340 -8.97 11.79 2.12
N LEU A 341 -8.06 10.97 1.60
CA LEU A 341 -8.12 9.51 1.80
C LEU A 341 -8.11 9.13 3.29
N VAL A 342 -7.32 9.83 4.10
CA VAL A 342 -7.15 9.57 5.54
C VAL A 342 -8.25 10.22 6.38
N ASN A 343 -8.66 11.44 6.08
CA ASN A 343 -9.59 12.21 6.90
C ASN A 343 -11.08 11.93 6.61
N GLN A 344 -11.42 11.41 5.42
CA GLN A 344 -12.81 11.13 5.04
C GLN A 344 -13.49 10.11 5.98
N PRO A 345 -12.90 8.93 6.28
CA PRO A 345 -13.51 7.98 7.21
C PRO A 345 -13.77 8.57 8.61
N ILE A 346 -12.86 9.43 9.09
CA ILE A 346 -12.97 10.09 10.39
C ILE A 346 -14.10 11.11 10.39
N SER A 347 -14.24 11.87 9.30
CA SER A 347 -15.32 12.84 9.14
C SER A 347 -16.69 12.17 9.13
N VAL A 348 -16.81 10.99 8.49
CA VAL A 348 -18.04 10.18 8.51
C VAL A 348 -18.40 9.72 9.93
N ILE A 349 -17.42 9.36 10.76
CA ILE A 349 -17.66 8.99 12.16
C ILE A 349 -18.20 10.18 12.94
N LYS A 350 -17.60 11.37 12.76
CA LYS A 350 -18.08 12.61 13.39
C LYS A 350 -19.51 12.97 12.96
N GLU A 351 -19.83 12.82 11.68
CA GLU A 351 -21.17 13.12 11.14
C GLU A 351 -22.25 12.15 11.64
N ILE A 352 -21.92 10.86 11.80
CA ILE A 352 -22.90 9.82 12.17
C ILE A 352 -23.04 9.67 13.69
N TRP A 353 -21.96 9.86 14.46
CA TRP A 353 -21.90 9.54 15.90
C TRP A 353 -21.67 10.77 16.78
N GLY A 354 -21.52 11.97 16.20
CA GLY A 354 -21.16 13.17 16.96
C GLY A 354 -19.74 13.14 17.56
N LEU A 355 -18.95 12.11 17.26
CA LEU A 355 -17.65 11.83 17.87
C LEU A 355 -16.50 12.38 17.02
N ASP A 356 -15.77 13.37 17.52
CA ASP A 356 -14.56 13.91 16.90
C ASP A 356 -13.35 13.09 17.36
N LEU A 357 -13.04 11.99 16.66
CA LEU A 357 -11.97 11.07 17.04
C LEU A 357 -10.66 11.77 17.42
N PRO A 358 -10.09 12.69 16.60
CA PRO A 358 -8.90 13.45 16.98
C PRO A 358 -8.97 14.12 18.34
N GLN A 359 -10.11 14.71 18.72
CA GLN A 359 -10.25 15.45 19.97
C GLN A 359 -10.67 14.54 21.12
N ASP A 360 -11.68 13.69 20.90
CA ASP A 360 -12.37 12.93 21.94
C ASP A 360 -11.70 11.59 22.27
N ILE A 361 -10.89 11.04 21.34
CA ILE A 361 -10.17 9.78 21.51
C ILE A 361 -8.66 9.97 21.45
N LEU A 362 -8.13 10.51 20.34
CA LEU A 362 -6.69 10.43 20.09
C LEU A 362 -5.87 11.21 21.13
N THR A 363 -6.36 12.35 21.61
CA THR A 363 -5.62 13.23 22.53
C THR A 363 -5.21 12.60 23.87
N TRP A 364 -5.95 11.61 24.38
CA TRP A 364 -5.68 11.00 25.67
C TRP A 364 -5.02 9.61 25.56
N VAL A 365 -5.03 9.00 24.38
CA VAL A 365 -4.42 7.70 24.10
C VAL A 365 -2.92 7.86 23.89
N THR A 366 -2.22 8.09 25.01
CA THR A 366 -0.77 8.35 25.06
C THR A 366 0.04 7.11 25.45
N GLY A 367 -0.61 6.10 26.02
CA GLY A 367 -0.02 4.81 26.36
C GLY A 367 -0.14 3.77 25.25
N GLU A 368 -0.10 2.50 25.64
CA GLU A 368 -0.39 1.41 24.72
C GLU A 368 -1.83 1.44 24.23
N TYR A 369 -2.04 1.06 22.97
CA TYR A 369 -3.36 0.92 22.40
C TYR A 369 -3.42 -0.26 21.43
N ALA A 370 -4.63 -0.79 21.22
CA ALA A 370 -4.93 -1.74 20.16
C ALA A 370 -6.29 -1.43 19.53
N LEU A 371 -6.42 -1.62 18.22
CA LEU A 371 -7.65 -1.53 17.45
C LEU A 371 -7.74 -2.77 16.57
N ALA A 372 -8.85 -3.48 16.61
CA ALA A 372 -9.08 -4.63 15.73
C ALA A 372 -10.50 -4.68 15.22
N MET A 373 -10.66 -5.31 14.05
CA MET A 373 -11.96 -5.61 13.48
C MET A 373 -12.14 -7.11 13.34
N ILE A 374 -13.27 -7.61 13.83
CA ILE A 374 -13.69 -9.00 13.73
C ILE A 374 -14.78 -9.06 12.65
N PRO A 375 -14.55 -9.81 11.55
CA PRO A 375 -15.55 -9.98 10.52
C PRO A 375 -16.71 -10.84 11.05
N PRO A 376 -17.93 -10.68 10.52
CA PRO A 376 -19.04 -11.55 10.89
C PRO A 376 -18.73 -13.01 10.52
N SER A 377 -19.12 -13.96 11.36
CA SER A 377 -18.95 -15.38 11.08
C SER A 377 -19.66 -15.78 9.78
N PRO A 378 -19.24 -16.86 9.09
CA PRO A 378 -19.85 -17.30 7.84
C PRO A 378 -21.37 -17.53 7.92
N GLU A 379 -21.88 -17.89 9.10
CA GLU A 379 -23.30 -18.08 9.38
C GLU A 379 -24.08 -16.76 9.58
N LYS A 380 -23.37 -15.67 9.92
CA LYS A 380 -23.90 -14.35 10.26
C LYS A 380 -23.49 -13.27 9.25
N GLN A 381 -23.22 -13.61 7.98
CA GLN A 381 -22.67 -12.70 6.95
C GLN A 381 -23.45 -11.39 6.72
N THR A 382 -24.73 -11.32 7.10
CA THR A 382 -25.53 -10.10 6.99
C THR A 382 -25.32 -9.11 8.13
N GLN A 383 -24.57 -9.49 9.19
CA GLN A 383 -24.26 -8.62 10.31
C GLN A 383 -23.08 -7.70 10.00
N LYS A 384 -23.02 -6.58 10.70
CA LYS A 384 -21.88 -5.66 10.63
C LYS A 384 -20.66 -6.30 11.32
N PRO A 385 -19.43 -5.98 10.89
CA PRO A 385 -18.24 -6.41 11.62
C PRO A 385 -18.24 -5.80 13.02
N ASP A 386 -17.68 -6.55 13.97
CA ASP A 386 -17.44 -6.07 15.33
C ASP A 386 -16.08 -5.39 15.42
N TRP A 387 -15.99 -4.39 16.28
CA TRP A 387 -14.77 -3.62 16.53
C TRP A 387 -14.37 -3.76 17.98
N ILE A 388 -13.05 -3.82 18.22
CA ILE A 388 -12.43 -3.80 19.52
C ILE A 388 -11.45 -2.64 19.54
N PHE A 389 -11.56 -1.76 20.52
CA PHE A 389 -10.56 -0.75 20.80
C PHE A 389 -10.10 -0.86 22.25
N VAL A 390 -8.80 -0.84 22.47
CA VAL A 390 -8.15 -1.01 23.77
C VAL A 390 -7.21 0.17 23.95
N ALA A 391 -7.30 0.84 25.09
CA ALA A 391 -6.42 1.96 25.41
C ALA A 391 -5.96 1.88 26.87
N GLU A 392 -4.66 2.03 27.08
CA GLU A 392 -4.07 2.10 28.41
C GLU A 392 -4.48 3.40 29.12
N ARG A 393 -4.91 3.26 30.37
CA ARG A 393 -5.42 4.36 31.20
C ARG A 393 -4.32 4.99 32.03
N LEU A 394 -3.29 5.51 31.37
CA LEU A 394 -2.10 6.04 32.05
C LEU A 394 -2.34 7.33 32.85
N SER A 395 -3.38 8.11 32.54
CA SER A 395 -3.57 9.46 33.08
C SER A 395 -4.98 9.69 33.64
N PRO A 396 -5.15 10.63 34.60
CA PRO A 396 -6.48 11.10 35.00
C PRO A 396 -7.30 11.63 33.83
N GLN A 397 -6.65 12.22 32.83
CA GLN A 397 -7.27 12.69 31.59
C GLN A 397 -7.97 11.55 30.83
N ALA A 398 -7.41 10.34 30.82
CA ALA A 398 -8.07 9.18 30.20
C ALA A 398 -9.41 8.87 30.88
N ILE A 399 -9.48 8.95 32.21
CA ILE A 399 -10.71 8.69 32.98
C ILE A 399 -11.78 9.76 32.65
N ASP A 400 -11.38 11.02 32.65
CA ASP A 400 -12.28 12.13 32.31
C ASP A 400 -12.75 12.04 30.85
N ALA A 401 -11.88 11.61 29.92
CA ALA A 401 -12.24 11.41 28.53
C ALA A 401 -13.23 10.24 28.34
N ILE A 402 -13.03 9.10 29.02
CA ILE A 402 -13.99 7.98 28.99
C ILE A 402 -15.37 8.44 29.49
N LYS A 403 -15.40 9.21 30.59
CA LYS A 403 -16.65 9.79 31.09
C LYS A 403 -17.28 10.76 30.09
N HIS A 404 -16.46 11.55 29.38
CA HIS A 404 -16.94 12.42 28.33
C HIS A 404 -17.58 11.63 27.18
N LEU A 405 -17.07 10.46 26.83
CA LEU A 405 -17.70 9.58 25.84
C LEU A 405 -19.09 9.09 26.30
N ASP A 406 -19.28 8.79 27.59
CA ASP A 406 -20.59 8.44 28.15
C ASP A 406 -21.58 9.61 28.07
N GLU A 407 -21.10 10.83 28.32
CA GLU A 407 -21.88 12.06 28.20
C GLU A 407 -22.30 12.30 26.74
N LEU A 408 -21.37 12.21 25.80
CA LEU A 408 -21.65 12.31 24.36
C LEU A 408 -22.68 11.28 23.89
N ALA A 409 -22.54 10.01 24.32
CA ALA A 409 -23.51 8.98 23.98
C ALA A 409 -24.91 9.31 24.52
N THR A 410 -24.98 9.86 25.73
CA THR A 410 -26.26 10.28 26.32
C THR A 410 -26.88 11.47 25.58
N GLU A 411 -26.05 12.43 25.15
CA GLU A 411 -26.48 13.58 24.33
C GLU A 411 -27.02 13.15 22.96
N GLU A 412 -26.44 12.11 22.36
CA GLU A 412 -26.92 11.47 21.12
C GLU A 412 -28.15 10.55 21.34
N GLY A 413 -28.69 10.50 22.56
CA GLY A 413 -29.95 9.81 22.88
C GLY A 413 -29.81 8.33 23.23
N TYR A 414 -28.59 7.83 23.47
CA TYR A 414 -28.39 6.49 24.02
C TYR A 414 -28.66 6.44 25.52
N SER A 415 -29.15 5.30 25.99
CA SER A 415 -29.29 5.01 27.42
C SER A 415 -28.03 4.34 27.95
N LEU A 416 -27.42 4.94 28.97
CA LEU A 416 -26.30 4.38 29.70
C LEU A 416 -26.79 3.34 30.73
N GLY A 417 -26.27 2.12 30.66
CA GLY A 417 -26.61 1.05 31.60
C GLY A 417 -25.38 0.24 32.02
N THR A 418 -25.39 -0.24 33.26
CA THR A 418 -24.35 -1.15 33.77
C THR A 418 -24.92 -2.55 34.00
N PHE A 419 -24.10 -3.58 33.76
CA PHE A 419 -24.48 -4.97 33.96
C PHE A 419 -23.25 -5.84 34.23
N GLU A 420 -23.47 -7.02 34.81
CA GLU A 420 -22.40 -7.97 35.12
C GLU A 420 -22.24 -8.99 33.98
N LEU A 421 -21.00 -9.24 33.57
CA LEU A 421 -20.61 -10.32 32.67
C LEU A 421 -19.48 -11.13 33.32
N GLY A 422 -19.83 -12.29 33.88
CA GLY A 422 -18.93 -13.05 34.74
C GLY A 422 -18.68 -12.30 36.06
N GLU A 423 -17.42 -11.98 36.35
CA GLU A 423 -17.01 -11.22 37.55
C GLU A 423 -16.73 -9.75 37.25
N ARG A 424 -17.12 -9.27 36.06
CA ARG A 424 -16.81 -7.92 35.58
C ARG A 424 -18.07 -7.10 35.39
N THR A 425 -18.03 -5.86 35.88
CA THR A 425 -19.03 -4.85 35.59
C THR A 425 -18.71 -4.18 34.25
N LEU A 426 -19.68 -4.20 33.33
CA LEU A 426 -19.62 -3.58 32.02
C LEU A 426 -20.57 -2.39 31.97
N THR A 427 -20.23 -1.39 31.16
CA THR A 427 -21.10 -0.27 30.80
C THR A 427 -21.49 -0.39 29.34
N ALA A 428 -22.76 -0.19 29.02
CA ALA A 428 -23.27 -0.21 27.65
C ALA A 428 -24.06 1.05 27.30
N TRP A 429 -23.82 1.52 26.08
CA TRP A 429 -24.67 2.51 25.40
C TRP A 429 -25.74 1.75 24.62
N THR A 430 -27.01 1.95 24.97
CA THR A 430 -28.11 1.15 24.45
C THR A 430 -29.21 1.99 23.81
N THR A 431 -29.85 1.45 22.78
CA THR A 431 -31.15 1.95 22.29
C THR A 431 -32.26 1.08 22.85
N LEU A 432 -33.31 1.69 23.39
CA LEU A 432 -34.48 0.97 23.90
C LEU A 432 -35.53 0.84 22.79
N ASN A 433 -35.91 -0.38 22.46
CA ASN A 433 -36.98 -0.67 21.50
C ASN A 433 -38.11 -1.43 22.21
N SER A 434 -39.36 -1.15 21.85
CA SER A 434 -40.47 -2.01 22.25
C SER A 434 -40.47 -3.29 21.42
N ILE A 435 -40.68 -4.44 22.06
CA ILE A 435 -40.92 -5.69 21.34
C ILE A 435 -42.40 -5.70 20.90
N PRO A 436 -42.72 -5.74 19.60
CA PRO A 436 -44.09 -5.88 19.15
C PRO A 436 -44.60 -7.30 19.47
N ASP A 437 -45.43 -7.36 20.52
CA ASP A 437 -46.33 -8.43 20.99
C ASP A 437 -46.06 -9.88 20.51
N PRO A 438 -45.56 -10.79 21.37
CA PRO A 438 -45.62 -12.23 21.09
C PRO A 438 -47.08 -12.65 21.16
N ALA A 439 -47.63 -13.11 20.03
CA ALA A 439 -48.90 -13.81 20.03
C ALA A 439 -48.85 -14.93 21.10
N GLU A 440 -49.79 -14.87 22.06
CA GLU A 440 -50.00 -15.74 23.23
C GLU A 440 -49.27 -15.36 24.53
N ILE A 441 -49.76 -14.33 25.24
CA ILE A 441 -49.52 -14.19 26.69
C ILE A 441 -50.85 -13.88 27.40
N THR A 442 -51.48 -14.94 27.93
CA THR A 442 -52.57 -14.83 28.92
C THR A 442 -51.97 -14.58 30.30
N ASP A 443 -52.45 -13.52 30.94
CA ASP A 443 -52.14 -13.02 32.28
C ASP A 443 -50.77 -12.33 32.47
N PHE A 444 -50.86 -10.98 32.57
CA PHE A 444 -49.81 -10.00 32.90
C PHE A 444 -48.57 -9.98 32.01
N ASN A 445 -48.46 -8.96 31.15
CA ASN A 445 -47.17 -8.60 30.58
C ASN A 445 -46.97 -7.08 30.61
N PRO A 446 -46.02 -6.53 31.40
CA PRO A 446 -45.54 -5.18 31.15
C PRO A 446 -44.93 -5.15 29.74
N GLN A 447 -45.10 -4.04 29.01
CA GLN A 447 -44.43 -3.86 27.72
C GLN A 447 -42.93 -4.16 27.90
N VAL A 448 -42.45 -5.25 27.30
CA VAL A 448 -41.04 -5.64 27.39
C VAL A 448 -40.26 -4.69 26.50
N LEU A 449 -39.37 -3.91 27.11
CA LEU A 449 -38.40 -3.09 26.42
C LEU A 449 -37.13 -3.91 26.20
N GLU A 450 -36.69 -4.03 24.96
CA GLU A 450 -35.43 -4.64 24.59
C GLU A 450 -34.36 -3.55 24.51
N ALA A 451 -33.34 -3.65 25.36
CA ALA A 451 -32.14 -2.83 25.25
C ALA A 451 -31.21 -3.45 24.21
N LYS A 452 -30.94 -2.71 23.12
CA LYS A 452 -29.98 -3.11 22.10
C LYS A 452 -28.66 -2.34 22.29
N PRO A 453 -27.57 -3.00 22.71
CA PRO A 453 -26.26 -2.38 22.81
C PRO A 453 -25.79 -1.84 21.45
N ARG A 454 -25.21 -0.65 21.46
CA ARG A 454 -24.54 0.01 20.32
C ARG A 454 -23.04 0.16 20.55
N GLY A 455 -22.63 0.17 21.82
CA GLY A 455 -21.25 0.06 22.26
C GLY A 455 -21.23 -0.43 23.71
N VAL A 456 -20.15 -1.09 24.09
CA VAL A 456 -19.93 -1.65 25.41
C VAL A 456 -18.48 -1.39 25.79
N HIS A 457 -18.24 -0.91 27.00
CA HIS A 457 -16.88 -0.76 27.50
C HIS A 457 -16.73 -1.29 28.93
N ALA A 458 -15.50 -1.67 29.25
CA ALA A 458 -15.13 -2.14 30.58
C ALA A 458 -13.65 -1.89 30.86
N THR A 459 -13.36 -1.71 32.14
CA THR A 459 -12.01 -1.61 32.66
C THR A 459 -11.45 -3.01 32.94
N VAL A 460 -10.31 -3.33 32.34
CA VAL A 460 -9.62 -4.61 32.54
C VAL A 460 -8.14 -4.37 32.78
N GLY A 461 -7.71 -4.55 34.04
CA GLY A 461 -6.36 -4.20 34.46
C GLY A 461 -6.12 -2.70 34.28
N ASP A 462 -5.04 -2.36 33.56
CA ASP A 462 -4.65 -0.97 33.27
C ASP A 462 -5.33 -0.39 32.01
N TYR A 463 -6.25 -1.13 31.38
CA TYR A 463 -6.85 -0.78 30.10
C TYR A 463 -8.35 -0.49 30.20
N GLU A 464 -8.82 0.43 29.36
CA GLU A 464 -10.22 0.50 28.97
C GLU A 464 -10.40 -0.24 27.64
N ILE A 465 -11.39 -1.12 27.57
CA ILE A 465 -11.71 -1.90 26.37
C ILE A 465 -13.10 -1.47 25.91
N PHE A 466 -13.22 -1.11 24.64
CA PHE A 466 -14.46 -0.76 23.96
C PHE A 466 -14.75 -1.80 22.89
N THR A 467 -16.03 -2.18 22.76
CA THR A 467 -16.51 -3.10 21.75
C THR A 467 -17.85 -2.66 21.19
N THR A 468 -18.17 -3.06 19.96
CA THR A 468 -19.46 -2.77 19.33
C THR A 468 -20.61 -3.67 19.82
N SER A 469 -20.28 -4.80 20.47
CA SER A 469 -21.27 -5.78 20.93
C SER A 469 -20.85 -6.47 22.23
N VAL A 470 -21.83 -6.89 23.03
CA VAL A 470 -21.59 -7.69 24.24
C VAL A 470 -20.97 -9.04 23.87
N GLU A 471 -21.32 -9.61 22.71
CA GLU A 471 -20.75 -10.85 22.19
C GLU A 471 -19.24 -10.69 21.92
N ALA A 472 -18.82 -9.59 21.29
CA ALA A 472 -17.42 -9.28 21.06
C ALA A 472 -16.64 -9.11 22.37
N MET A 473 -17.18 -8.37 23.34
CA MET A 473 -16.56 -8.24 24.67
C MET A 473 -16.42 -9.61 25.35
N ASN A 474 -17.48 -10.42 25.36
CA ASN A 474 -17.44 -11.75 25.97
C ASN A 474 -16.38 -12.65 25.32
N ASN A 475 -16.34 -12.68 23.98
CA ASN A 475 -15.39 -13.49 23.23
C ASN A 475 -13.94 -13.04 23.49
N LEU A 476 -13.68 -11.72 23.54
CA LEU A 476 -12.37 -11.17 23.90
C LEU A 476 -11.94 -11.62 25.30
N LEU A 477 -12.83 -11.50 26.29
CA LEU A 477 -12.54 -11.85 27.67
C LEU A 477 -12.30 -13.36 27.88
N ILE A 478 -12.83 -14.21 27.00
CA ILE A 478 -12.53 -15.65 26.94
C ILE A 478 -11.22 -15.91 26.19
N ALA A 479 -11.00 -15.26 25.05
CA ALA A 479 -9.83 -15.45 24.18
C ALA A 479 -8.53 -15.09 24.89
N THR A 480 -8.52 -14.03 25.73
CA THR A 480 -7.38 -13.66 26.58
C THR A 480 -6.88 -14.78 27.51
N GLN A 481 -7.65 -15.86 27.69
CA GLN A 481 -7.30 -17.01 28.52
C GLN A 481 -6.87 -18.25 27.71
N THR A 482 -7.02 -18.22 26.38
CA THR A 482 -6.93 -19.42 25.54
C THR A 482 -6.06 -19.22 24.30
N GLU A 483 -6.33 -18.21 23.48
CA GLU A 483 -5.64 -17.97 22.20
C GLU A 483 -5.79 -16.50 21.79
N THR A 484 -4.67 -15.77 21.77
CA THR A 484 -4.59 -14.37 21.34
C THR A 484 -3.97 -14.28 19.94
N LEU A 485 -3.99 -13.11 19.29
CA LEU A 485 -3.27 -12.93 18.03
C LEU A 485 -1.75 -13.14 18.22
N LEU A 486 -1.21 -12.93 19.42
CA LEU A 486 0.19 -13.25 19.70
C LEU A 486 0.45 -14.76 19.64
N ASP A 487 -0.57 -15.61 19.81
CA ASP A 487 -0.43 -17.06 19.68
C ASP A 487 -0.69 -17.56 18.25
N ASP A 488 -1.19 -16.67 17.37
CA ASP A 488 -1.53 -17.00 16.00
C ASP A 488 -0.27 -17.35 15.17
N PRO A 489 -0.22 -18.54 14.53
CA PRO A 489 0.92 -18.96 13.75
C PRO A 489 1.23 -18.04 12.56
N GLU A 490 0.21 -17.45 11.95
CA GLU A 490 0.38 -16.54 10.82
C GLU A 490 1.05 -15.25 11.25
N PHE A 491 0.64 -14.72 12.41
CA PHE A 491 1.24 -13.55 13.02
C PHE A 491 2.67 -13.80 13.51
N GLN A 492 2.94 -14.95 14.12
CA GLN A 492 4.30 -15.32 14.59
C GLN A 492 5.32 -15.35 13.45
N ILE A 493 4.94 -15.89 12.28
CA ILE A 493 5.81 -15.89 11.09
C ILE A 493 6.14 -14.46 10.65
N ALA A 494 5.16 -13.54 10.67
CA ALA A 494 5.41 -12.15 10.37
C ALA A 494 6.34 -11.51 11.41
N PHE A 495 6.11 -11.79 12.70
CA PHE A 495 6.85 -11.22 13.82
C PHE A 495 8.34 -11.54 13.76
N GLU A 496 8.72 -12.77 13.38
CA GLU A 496 10.12 -13.18 13.21
C GLU A 496 10.87 -12.35 12.15
N ARG A 497 10.16 -11.69 11.23
CA ARG A 497 10.73 -10.93 10.10
C ARG A 497 10.66 -9.42 10.26
N LEU A 498 10.01 -8.96 11.32
CA LEU A 498 9.88 -7.55 11.62
C LEU A 498 10.93 -7.11 12.65
N PRO A 499 11.29 -5.82 12.68
CA PRO A 499 12.16 -5.28 13.71
C PRO A 499 11.57 -5.47 15.11
N LYS A 500 12.35 -6.05 16.03
CA LYS A 500 11.92 -6.19 17.44
C LYS A 500 11.64 -4.83 18.08
N ALA A 501 12.55 -3.87 17.85
CA ALA A 501 12.34 -2.49 18.26
C ALA A 501 11.48 -1.77 17.22
N ASN A 502 10.33 -1.26 17.63
CA ASN A 502 9.30 -0.69 16.75
C ASN A 502 8.42 0.36 17.48
N ASP A 503 7.53 1.05 16.76
CA ASP A 503 6.53 1.97 17.36
C ASP A 503 5.10 1.41 17.31
N GLY A 504 4.97 0.16 16.88
CA GLY A 504 3.70 -0.52 16.68
C GLY A 504 3.72 -1.42 15.46
N TYR A 505 2.62 -2.16 15.33
CA TYR A 505 2.35 -3.09 14.25
C TYR A 505 0.98 -2.81 13.66
N PHE A 506 0.89 -2.96 12.35
CA PHE A 506 -0.36 -3.11 11.61
C PHE A 506 -0.37 -4.52 11.02
N PHE A 507 -1.44 -5.26 11.22
CA PHE A 507 -1.67 -6.60 10.68
C PHE A 507 -2.97 -6.61 9.90
N LEU A 508 -2.95 -7.28 8.75
CA LEU A 508 -4.10 -7.48 7.87
C LEU A 508 -4.10 -8.92 7.39
N ASP A 509 -5.12 -9.69 7.77
CA ASP A 509 -5.51 -10.90 7.07
C ASP A 509 -6.29 -10.52 5.81
N TRP A 510 -5.74 -10.87 4.64
CA TRP A 510 -6.31 -10.49 3.36
C TRP A 510 -7.63 -11.22 3.08
N GLU A 511 -7.70 -12.52 3.34
CA GLU A 511 -8.89 -13.32 3.05
C GLU A 511 -10.08 -12.89 3.92
N ALA A 512 -9.80 -12.61 5.20
CA ALA A 512 -10.81 -12.13 6.14
C ALA A 512 -11.24 -10.68 5.86
N SER A 513 -10.35 -9.85 5.29
CA SER A 513 -10.61 -8.41 5.12
C SER A 513 -11.13 -7.99 3.74
N VAL A 514 -10.82 -8.73 2.68
CA VAL A 514 -11.03 -8.28 1.29
C VAL A 514 -12.48 -7.90 1.01
N GLY A 515 -13.45 -8.66 1.55
CA GLY A 515 -14.88 -8.39 1.37
C GLY A 515 -15.30 -7.03 1.94
N PHE A 516 -14.80 -6.68 3.13
CA PHE A 516 -15.06 -5.38 3.75
C PHE A 516 -14.30 -4.25 3.04
N LEU A 517 -13.01 -4.46 2.74
CA LEU A 517 -12.18 -3.44 2.10
C LEU A 517 -12.69 -3.05 0.72
N GLN A 518 -13.21 -4.00 -0.07
CA GLN A 518 -13.83 -3.70 -1.37
C GLN A 518 -15.08 -2.83 -1.26
N GLN A 519 -15.83 -2.91 -0.15
CA GLN A 519 -17.00 -2.06 0.08
C GLN A 519 -16.59 -0.63 0.42
N GLN A 520 -15.55 -0.46 1.25
CA GLN A 520 -15.06 0.85 1.68
C GLN A 520 -14.21 1.54 0.61
N ILE A 521 -13.46 0.76 -0.18
CA ILE A 521 -12.54 1.25 -1.20
C ILE A 521 -12.92 0.63 -2.54
N PRO A 522 -13.91 1.19 -3.28
CA PRO A 522 -14.35 0.62 -4.56
C PRO A 522 -13.23 0.48 -5.60
N LEU A 523 -12.20 1.33 -5.52
CA LEU A 523 -11.01 1.25 -6.38
C LEU A 523 -10.21 -0.05 -6.13
N LEU A 524 -10.23 -0.60 -4.93
CA LEU A 524 -9.53 -1.84 -4.60
C LEU A 524 -10.04 -3.00 -5.45
N LYS A 525 -11.34 -3.07 -5.73
CA LYS A 525 -11.92 -4.09 -6.61
C LYS A 525 -11.33 -4.03 -8.03
N LEU A 526 -11.06 -2.84 -8.54
CA LEU A 526 -10.44 -2.66 -9.85
C LEU A 526 -8.96 -3.08 -9.84
N LEU A 527 -8.27 -2.78 -8.75
CA LEU A 527 -6.87 -3.20 -8.55
C LEU A 527 -6.79 -4.72 -8.44
N GLU A 528 -7.65 -5.34 -7.64
CA GLU A 528 -7.70 -6.79 -7.47
C GLU A 528 -7.94 -7.51 -8.80
N LEU A 529 -8.85 -6.99 -9.64
CA LEU A 529 -9.09 -7.57 -10.96
C LEU A 529 -7.88 -7.44 -11.90
N SER A 530 -7.14 -6.34 -11.80
CA SER A 530 -5.98 -6.04 -12.65
C SER A 530 -4.73 -6.82 -12.22
N ALA A 531 -4.64 -7.11 -10.93
CA ALA A 531 -3.51 -7.73 -10.25
C ALA A 531 -3.88 -9.09 -9.63
N LYS A 532 -4.93 -9.74 -10.17
CA LYS A 532 -5.53 -10.94 -9.61
C LYS A 532 -4.53 -12.04 -9.22
N PRO A 533 -3.50 -12.37 -10.03
CA PRO A 533 -2.53 -13.40 -9.64
C PRO A 533 -1.85 -13.15 -8.29
N PHE A 534 -1.58 -11.90 -7.90
CA PHE A 534 -1.01 -11.62 -6.58
C PHE A 534 -2.05 -11.68 -5.47
N PHE A 535 -3.20 -11.04 -5.68
CA PHE A 535 -4.24 -10.99 -4.64
C PHE A 535 -4.87 -12.37 -4.38
N ASP A 536 -4.86 -13.28 -5.36
CA ASP A 536 -5.26 -14.68 -5.18
C ASP A 536 -4.28 -15.44 -4.24
N HIS A 537 -3.01 -15.01 -4.20
CA HIS A 537 -1.95 -15.60 -3.37
C HIS A 537 -1.63 -14.79 -2.11
N LEU A 538 -2.17 -13.58 -1.94
CA LEU A 538 -1.96 -12.77 -0.75
C LEU A 538 -2.66 -13.42 0.45
N GLN A 539 -1.89 -13.73 1.50
CA GLN A 539 -2.43 -14.26 2.77
C GLN A 539 -2.58 -13.14 3.79
N SER A 540 -1.50 -12.44 4.06
CA SER A 540 -1.49 -11.36 5.04
C SER A 540 -0.47 -10.28 4.70
N LEU A 541 -0.68 -9.11 5.31
CA LEU A 541 0.23 -7.98 5.24
C LEU A 541 0.49 -7.48 6.66
N THR A 542 1.75 -7.33 7.02
CA THR A 542 2.16 -6.80 8.33
C THR A 542 3.15 -5.66 8.15
N ILE A 543 2.91 -4.54 8.81
CA ILE A 543 3.78 -3.36 8.79
C ILE A 543 4.27 -3.11 10.21
N SER A 544 5.54 -2.76 10.35
CA SER A 544 6.11 -2.29 11.61
C SER A 544 7.02 -1.09 11.37
N SER A 545 6.86 -0.05 12.19
CA SER A 545 7.79 1.10 12.21
C SER A 545 9.15 0.66 12.75
N ALA A 546 10.22 1.25 12.25
CA ALA A 546 11.59 1.02 12.71
C ALA A 546 12.26 2.32 13.20
N GLY A 547 11.46 3.32 13.60
CA GLY A 547 11.93 4.61 14.09
C GLY A 547 12.54 5.48 12.99
N THR A 548 13.38 6.44 13.40
CA THR A 548 14.03 7.41 12.51
C THR A 548 15.55 7.31 12.64
N VAL A 549 16.26 7.22 11.52
CA VAL A 549 17.73 7.25 11.46
C VAL A 549 18.15 8.43 10.61
N GLU A 550 18.88 9.39 11.18
CA GLU A 550 19.33 10.60 10.48
C GLU A 550 18.18 11.28 9.71
N GLY A 551 17.07 11.60 10.37
CA GLY A 551 15.89 12.21 9.74
C GLY A 551 15.15 11.34 8.71
N VAL A 552 15.53 10.07 8.52
CA VAL A 552 14.83 9.13 7.63
C VAL A 552 13.99 8.17 8.45
N ALA A 553 12.67 8.31 8.37
CA ALA A 553 11.73 7.40 9.03
C ALA A 553 11.66 6.08 8.25
N LYS A 554 11.70 4.96 8.98
CA LYS A 554 11.80 3.62 8.40
C LYS A 554 10.62 2.76 8.82
N ALA A 555 10.18 1.90 7.92
CA ALA A 555 9.26 0.82 8.24
C ALA A 555 9.66 -0.46 7.50
N THR A 556 9.22 -1.59 8.03
CA THR A 556 9.33 -2.89 7.38
C THR A 556 7.91 -3.41 7.13
N VAL A 557 7.67 -3.85 5.90
CA VAL A 557 6.43 -4.47 5.46
C VAL A 557 6.76 -5.92 5.09
N PHE A 558 6.09 -6.86 5.72
CA PHE A 558 6.11 -8.26 5.34
C PHE A 558 4.78 -8.60 4.67
N VAL A 559 4.84 -9.08 3.43
CA VAL A 559 3.68 -9.54 2.67
C VAL A 559 3.79 -11.04 2.54
N ARG A 560 2.89 -11.75 3.19
CA ARG A 560 2.86 -13.21 3.17
C ARG A 560 2.04 -13.73 1.99
N LEU A 561 2.55 -14.76 1.36
CA LEU A 561 1.97 -15.35 0.15
C LEU A 561 1.66 -16.85 0.37
N LYS A 562 0.70 -17.38 -0.40
CA LYS A 562 0.17 -18.77 -0.36
C LYS A 562 1.04 -19.83 -0.97
#